data_AF-A0AAJ1RK66-F1
#
_entry.id   AF-A0AAJ1RK66-F1
#
_cell.length_a   1.000
_cell.length_b   1.000
_cell.length_c   1.000
_cell.angle_alpha   90.00
_cell.angle_beta   90.00
_cell.angle_gamma   90.00
#
_symmetry.space_group_name_H-M   'P 1'
#
loop_
_entity.id
_entity.type
_entity.pdbx_description
1 polymer ?
#
loop_
_entity_poly.entity_id
_entity_poly.type
_entity_poly.pdbx_seq_one_letter_code
_entity_poly.pdbx_strand_id
1 'polypeptide(L)'
;MKAQNIDDLWKRDEIDSPCIKLCSIHPGERICIGCYRSIEEIGSWSQLSPEQRREIMAELPQRAPRVQKRRGGRASRLPNLG
;
A
#
# COMPACT_ATOMS: atom_id res chain seq x y z
N MET A 1 42.48 8.78 12.92
CA MET A 1 41.31 7.89 13.11
C MET A 1 40.05 8.75 13.02
N LYS A 2 39.20 8.53 12.01
CA LYS A 2 37.95 9.31 11.88
C LYS A 2 36.97 8.83 12.95
N ALA A 3 36.51 9.75 13.80
CA ALA A 3 35.39 9.55 14.68
C ALA A 3 34.16 9.21 13.82
N GLN A 4 33.63 8.01 13.98
CA GLN A 4 32.36 7.66 13.36
C GLN A 4 31.25 8.44 14.07
N ASN A 5 30.41 9.09 13.28
CA ASN A 5 29.32 9.93 13.74
C ASN A 5 28.31 9.04 14.50
N ILE A 6 27.92 9.44 15.71
CA ILE A 6 27.06 8.63 16.59
C ILE A 6 25.69 8.32 15.96
N ASP A 7 25.24 9.17 15.03
CA ASP A 7 23.99 9.03 14.29
C ASP A 7 23.98 7.77 13.40
N ASP A 8 25.11 7.43 12.78
CA ASP A 8 25.23 6.28 11.87
C ASP A 8 25.12 4.93 12.62
N LEU A 9 25.46 4.91 13.92
CA LEU A 9 25.47 3.69 14.75
C LEU A 9 24.06 3.22 15.14
N TRP A 10 23.07 4.10 15.10
CA TRP A 10 21.68 3.80 15.49
C TRP A 10 20.74 3.71 14.30
N LYS A 11 21.26 3.75 13.07
CA LYS A 11 20.46 3.69 11.85
C LYS A 11 19.81 2.31 11.71
N ARG A 12 18.47 2.29 11.71
CA ARG A 12 17.68 1.09 11.41
C ARG A 12 17.38 1.05 9.91
N ASP A 13 17.45 -0.15 9.35
CA ASP A 13 17.02 -0.40 7.98
C ASP A 13 15.49 -0.48 7.95
N GLU A 14 14.84 0.67 7.84
CA GLU A 14 13.38 0.74 7.79
C GLU A 14 12.85 0.22 6.45
N ILE A 15 11.76 -0.56 6.52
CA ILE A 15 11.10 -1.09 5.33
C ILE A 15 10.21 -0.02 4.72
N ASP A 16 10.55 0.43 3.51
CA ASP A 16 9.70 1.32 2.72
C ASP A 16 8.32 0.69 2.45
N SER A 17 7.26 1.52 2.56
CA SER A 17 5.88 1.05 2.39
C SER A 17 4.98 2.15 1.78
N PRO A 18 4.21 1.84 0.71
CA PRO A 18 3.26 2.76 0.11
C PRO A 18 1.92 2.85 0.89
N CYS A 19 1.87 2.30 2.10
CA CYS A 19 0.63 2.15 2.86
C CYS A 19 0.14 3.50 3.42
N ILE A 20 -1.07 3.92 3.02
CA ILE A 20 -1.74 5.11 3.56
C ILE A 20 -2.59 4.83 4.80
N LYS A 21 -2.38 3.70 5.48
CA LYS A 21 -3.14 3.23 6.65
C LYS A 21 -4.65 3.06 6.40
N LEU A 22 -5.04 2.88 5.14
CA LEU A 22 -6.37 2.44 4.72
C LEU A 22 -6.34 0.96 4.34
N CYS A 23 -7.04 0.12 5.10
CA CYS A 23 -7.17 -1.30 4.78
C CYS A 23 -8.54 -1.58 4.14
N SER A 24 -8.60 -1.57 2.81
CA SER A 24 -9.80 -1.95 2.09
C SER A 24 -9.51 -2.47 0.70
N ILE A 25 -9.97 -3.69 0.40
CA ILE A 25 -9.70 -4.39 -0.85
C ILE A 25 -10.88 -4.20 -1.80
N HIS A 26 -10.58 -3.92 -3.08
CA HIS A 26 -11.56 -3.96 -4.15
C HIS A 26 -11.91 -5.43 -4.45
N PRO A 27 -13.18 -5.85 -4.37
CA PRO A 27 -13.54 -7.28 -4.41
C PRO A 27 -13.26 -7.95 -5.76
N GLY A 28 -13.33 -7.22 -6.88
CA GLY A 28 -13.02 -7.75 -8.22
C GLY A 28 -11.51 -7.84 -8.48
N GLU A 29 -10.85 -6.68 -8.54
CA GLU A 29 -9.39 -6.60 -8.76
C GLU A 29 -8.49 -7.21 -7.67
N ARG A 30 -9.00 -7.48 -6.46
CA ARG A 30 -8.21 -7.91 -5.29
C ARG A 30 -7.04 -6.96 -4.93
N ILE A 31 -7.19 -5.68 -5.26
CA ILE A 31 -6.23 -4.61 -4.99
C ILE A 31 -6.73 -3.70 -3.85
N CYS A 32 -5.84 -3.25 -2.98
CA CYS A 32 -6.16 -2.25 -1.96
C CYS A 32 -6.49 -0.89 -2.60
N ILE A 33 -7.64 -0.32 -2.24
CA ILE A 33 -8.09 0.96 -2.79
C ILE A 33 -7.24 2.16 -2.36
N GLY A 34 -6.42 2.00 -1.31
CA GLY A 34 -5.61 3.07 -0.74
C GLY A 34 -4.16 3.05 -1.22
N CYS A 35 -3.50 1.90 -1.12
CA CYS A 35 -2.08 1.76 -1.50
C CYS A 35 -1.85 1.01 -2.81
N TYR A 36 -2.92 0.57 -3.49
CA TYR A 36 -2.88 -0.08 -4.81
C TYR A 36 -2.07 -1.38 -4.92
N ARG A 37 -1.58 -1.92 -3.79
CA ARG A 37 -0.99 -3.25 -3.72
C ARG A 37 -2.06 -4.34 -3.82
N SER A 38 -1.71 -5.46 -4.43
CA SER A 38 -2.53 -6.67 -4.37
C SER A 38 -2.51 -7.28 -2.97
N ILE A 39 -3.46 -8.19 -2.68
CA ILE A 39 -3.49 -8.89 -1.41
C ILE A 39 -2.26 -9.80 -1.21
N GLU A 40 -1.74 -10.37 -2.30
CA GLU A 40 -0.54 -11.20 -2.29
C GLU A 40 0.70 -10.37 -1.92
N GLU A 41 0.87 -9.19 -2.54
CA GLU A 41 1.95 -8.25 -2.23
C GLU A 41 1.88 -7.72 -0.79
N ILE A 42 0.67 -7.50 -0.26
CA ILE A 42 0.48 -7.10 1.14
C ILE A 42 0.96 -8.20 2.09
N GLY A 43 0.62 -9.46 1.81
CA GLY A 43 1.00 -10.60 2.64
C GLY A 43 2.49 -10.93 2.62
N SER A 44 3.16 -10.70 1.49
CA SER A 44 4.60 -11.00 1.33
C SER A 44 5.53 -9.80 1.55
N TRP A 45 5.00 -8.60 1.81
CA TRP A 45 5.76 -7.34 1.76
C TRP A 45 7.07 -7.34 2.56
N SER A 46 7.04 -7.86 3.79
CA SER A 46 8.21 -7.91 4.67
C SER A 46 9.32 -8.85 4.19
N GLN A 47 8.98 -9.80 3.31
CA GLN A 47 9.88 -10.81 2.77
C GLN A 47 10.50 -10.38 1.42
N LEU A 48 9.91 -9.38 0.76
CA LEU A 48 10.43 -8.85 -0.51
C LEU A 48 11.74 -8.09 -0.31
N SER A 49 12.63 -8.17 -1.30
CA SER A 49 13.85 -7.37 -1.32
C SER A 49 13.53 -5.88 -1.55
N PRO A 50 14.44 -4.95 -1.17
CA PRO A 50 14.26 -3.53 -1.47
C PRO A 50 14.06 -3.24 -2.96
N GLU A 51 14.68 -4.00 -3.85
CA GLU A 51 14.55 -3.90 -5.31
C GLU A 51 13.13 -4.28 -5.74
N GLN A 52 12.63 -5.43 -5.28
CA GLN A 52 11.28 -5.90 -5.57
C GLN A 52 10.22 -4.91 -5.08
N ARG A 53 10.42 -4.35 -3.88
CA ARG A 53 9.51 -3.31 -3.35
C ARG A 53 9.52 -2.06 -4.23
N ARG A 54 10.69 -1.62 -4.70
CA ARG A 54 10.82 -0.46 -5.60
C ARG A 54 10.14 -0.69 -6.94
N GLU A 55 10.30 -1.87 -7.52
CA GLU A 55 9.62 -2.27 -8.76
C GLU A 55 8.10 -2.24 -8.58
N ILE A 56 7.57 -2.88 -7.54
CA ILE A 56 6.13 -2.85 -7.24
C ILE A 56 5.65 -1.42 -7.07
N MET A 57 6.38 -0.60 -6.29
CA MET A 57 6.01 0.81 -6.04
C MET A 57 5.93 1.64 -7.32
N ALA A 58 6.79 1.37 -8.30
CA ALA A 58 6.75 2.06 -9.59
C ALA A 58 5.49 1.72 -10.42
N GLU A 59 4.91 0.53 -10.23
CA GLU A 59 3.69 0.10 -10.94
C GLU A 59 2.39 0.60 -10.31
N LEU A 60 2.38 0.89 -9.00
CA LEU A 60 1.17 1.25 -8.25
C LEU A 60 0.32 2.37 -8.86
N PRO A 61 0.91 3.48 -9.38
CA PRO A 61 0.12 4.56 -9.98
C PRO A 61 -0.75 4.09 -11.16
N GLN A 62 -0.28 3.10 -11.93
CA GLN A 62 -1.00 2.56 -13.08
C GLN A 62 -2.21 1.71 -12.66
N ARG A 63 -2.21 1.21 -11.42
CA ARG A 63 -3.30 0.39 -10.86
C ARG A 63 -4.43 1.23 -10.28
N ALA A 64 -4.21 2.51 -9.99
CA ALA A 64 -5.22 3.38 -9.37
C ALA A 64 -6.55 3.45 -10.15
N PRO A 65 -6.58 3.60 -11.49
CA PRO A 65 -7.84 3.63 -12.26
C PRO A 65 -8.67 2.34 -12.13
N ARG A 66 -8.04 1.19 -11.86
CA ARG A 66 -8.70 -0.11 -11.74
C ARG A 66 -9.56 -0.23 -10.48
N VAL A 67 -9.26 0.57 -9.46
CA VAL A 67 -9.94 0.53 -8.16
C VAL A 67 -10.71 1.80 -7.82
N GLN A 68 -10.75 2.78 -8.74
CA GLN A 68 -11.55 4.00 -8.63
C GLN A 68 -13.04 3.69 -8.79
N LYS A 69 -13.62 2.97 -7.83
CA LYS A 69 -15.07 2.93 -7.64
C LYS A 69 -15.40 3.65 -6.35
N ARG A 70 -16.11 4.77 -6.47
CA ARG A 70 -16.68 5.46 -5.30
C ARG A 70 -17.49 4.44 -4.51
N ARG A 71 -17.13 4.25 -3.23
CA ARG A 71 -18.03 3.54 -2.32
C ARG A 71 -19.27 4.40 -2.25
N GLY A 72 -20.36 3.83 -2.74
CA GLY A 72 -21.68 4.36 -2.52
C GLY A 72 -21.84 4.72 -1.04
N GLY A 73 -22.31 5.93 -0.77
CA GLY A 73 -22.38 6.48 0.58
C GLY A 73 -23.40 5.74 1.45
N ARG A 74 -23.93 6.40 2.48
CA ARG A 74 -25.01 5.84 3.30
C ARG A 74 -26.19 5.34 2.44
N ALA A 75 -26.50 6.04 1.35
CA ALA A 75 -27.55 5.69 0.39
C ALA A 75 -27.38 4.30 -0.24
N SER A 76 -26.16 3.85 -0.50
CA SER A 76 -25.94 2.54 -1.13
C SER A 76 -26.02 1.36 -0.16
N ARG A 77 -26.18 1.64 1.14
CA ARG A 77 -26.37 0.63 2.19
C ARG A 77 -27.83 0.50 2.64
N LEU A 78 -28.73 1.38 2.20
CA LEU A 78 -30.13 1.41 2.62
C LEU A 78 -31.03 1.44 1.37
N PRO A 79 -31.55 0.28 0.92
CA PRO A 79 -32.36 0.21 -0.29
C PRO A 79 -33.74 0.88 -0.17
N ASN A 80 -34.17 1.26 1.04
CA ASN A 80 -35.55 1.65 1.35
C ASN A 80 -35.69 3.09 1.91
N LEU A 81 -34.76 4.00 1.61
CA LEU A 81 -34.96 5.44 1.84
C LEU A 81 -35.43 6.07 0.53
N GLY A 82 -36.73 5.92 0.24
CA GLY A 82 -37.45 6.50 -0.89
C GLY A 82 -38.90 6.70 -0.52
#